data_AF-A0A841HWB0-F1
#
_entry.id   AF-A0A841HWB0-F1
#
_cell.length_a   1.000
_cell.length_b   1.000
_cell.length_c   1.000
_cell.angle_alpha   90.00
_cell.angle_beta   90.00
_cell.angle_gamma   90.00
#
_symmetry.space_group_name_H-M   'P 1'
#
loop_
_entity.id
_entity.type
_entity.pdbx_description
1 polymer ?
#
loop_
_entity_poly.entity_id
_entity_poly.type
_entity_poly.pdbx_seq_one_letter_code
_entity_poly.pdbx_strand_id
1 'polypeptide(L)'
;MHIADPIGVPGAPAETLTALLQQARFGPEAALYLLTDTQGQRREARYSLLLHRPDHDLLTREAFGGRFGEAGIHALATAVNAALEGGVTRFFETVIDRSDFNRMVAEPDPHELRVLLASANPTDPMIYTHPGGW
;
A
#
# COMPACT_ATOMS: atom_id res chain seq x y z
N MET A 1 0.24 8.26 15.80
CA MET A 1 0.82 7.62 14.61
C MET A 1 2.28 7.37 14.90
N HIS A 2 2.68 6.11 14.89
CA HIS A 2 4.06 5.69 15.09
C HIS A 2 4.39 4.76 13.93
N ILE A 3 5.16 5.28 13.00
CA ILE A 3 5.50 4.58 11.76
C ILE A 3 6.80 3.85 12.02
N ALA A 4 6.77 2.51 11.91
CA ALA A 4 8.00 1.74 11.89
C ALA A 4 8.80 2.04 10.62
N ASP A 5 10.10 1.74 10.63
CA ASP A 5 10.92 1.85 9.43
C ASP A 5 10.26 1.10 8.26
N PRO A 6 10.19 1.70 7.05
CA PRO A 6 9.54 1.06 5.91
C PRO A 6 10.17 -0.30 5.57
N ILE A 7 9.33 -1.32 5.42
CA ILE A 7 9.74 -2.71 5.19
C ILE A 7 9.78 -3.09 3.72
N GLY A 8 10.55 -4.13 3.39
CA GLY A 8 10.68 -4.64 2.02
C GLY A 8 11.79 -3.97 1.21
N VAL A 9 11.83 -4.28 -0.08
CA VAL A 9 12.90 -3.86 -0.99
C VAL A 9 12.29 -3.14 -2.19
N PRO A 10 12.74 -1.91 -2.52
CA PRO A 10 12.26 -1.16 -3.67
C PRO A 10 12.30 -1.97 -4.96
N GLY A 11 11.19 -2.02 -5.68
CA GLY A 11 11.05 -2.74 -6.94
C GLY A 11 11.16 -4.26 -6.86
N ALA A 12 11.05 -4.85 -5.66
CA ALA A 12 11.09 -6.29 -5.44
C ALA A 12 9.73 -6.78 -4.86
N PRO A 13 8.73 -7.08 -5.73
CA PRO A 13 7.36 -7.35 -5.29
C PRO A 13 7.24 -8.57 -4.37
N ALA A 14 7.96 -9.65 -4.68
CA ALA A 14 7.85 -10.92 -3.96
C ALA A 14 8.48 -10.84 -2.56
N GLU A 15 9.66 -10.22 -2.45
CA GLU A 15 10.36 -10.00 -1.18
C GLU A 15 9.56 -9.05 -0.29
N THR A 16 9.03 -7.97 -0.86
CA THR A 16 8.24 -6.98 -0.11
C THR A 16 6.90 -7.56 0.34
N LEU A 17 6.24 -8.36 -0.49
CA LEU A 17 5.03 -9.09 -0.09
C LEU A 17 5.32 -10.04 1.08
N THR A 18 6.42 -10.79 0.99
CA THR A 18 6.80 -11.73 2.06
C THR A 18 7.05 -10.99 3.37
N ALA A 19 7.80 -9.88 3.35
CA ALA A 19 8.04 -9.05 4.51
C ALA A 19 6.73 -8.48 5.11
N LEU A 20 5.80 -8.05 4.25
CA LEU A 20 4.48 -7.57 4.66
C LEU A 20 3.69 -8.69 5.35
N LEU A 21 3.53 -9.86 4.73
CA LEU A 21 2.73 -10.95 5.28
C LEU A 21 3.28 -11.51 6.60
N GLN A 22 4.60 -11.41 6.82
CA GLN A 22 5.23 -11.83 8.08
C GLN A 22 4.96 -10.87 9.25
N GLN A 23 4.80 -9.58 8.97
CA GLN A 23 4.69 -8.53 9.99
C GLN A 23 3.27 -8.00 10.16
N ALA A 24 2.47 -8.06 9.10
CA ALA A 24 1.12 -7.55 9.07
C ALA A 24 0.23 -8.33 10.04
N ARG A 25 -0.48 -7.56 10.88
CA ARG A 25 -1.59 -8.06 11.68
C ARG A 25 -2.87 -7.49 11.08
N PHE A 26 -3.41 -8.18 10.08
CA PHE A 26 -4.68 -7.80 9.49
C PHE A 26 -5.83 -8.04 10.48
N GLY A 27 -6.82 -7.15 10.46
CA GLY A 27 -7.93 -7.18 11.41
C GLY A 27 -8.98 -6.12 11.10
N PRO A 28 -10.19 -6.24 11.66
CA PRO A 28 -11.29 -5.29 11.44
C PRO A 28 -10.99 -3.87 11.94
N GLU A 29 -10.08 -3.73 12.92
CA GLU A 29 -9.61 -2.45 13.44
C GLU A 29 -8.53 -1.79 12.56
N ALA A 30 -8.04 -2.47 11.53
CA ALA A 30 -7.04 -1.91 10.62
C ALA A 30 -7.68 -1.12 9.47
N ALA A 31 -6.87 -0.32 8.81
CA ALA A 31 -7.19 0.30 7.53
C ALA A 31 -5.99 0.12 6.58
N LEU A 32 -6.25 -0.28 5.34
CA LEU A 32 -5.22 -0.42 4.32
C LEU A 32 -5.26 0.79 3.39
N TYR A 33 -4.14 1.49 3.30
CA TYR A 33 -3.95 2.61 2.40
C TYR A 33 -3.00 2.22 1.27
N LEU A 34 -3.46 2.42 0.05
CA LEU A 34 -2.68 2.27 -1.18
C LEU A 34 -2.12 3.64 -1.55
N LEU A 35 -0.81 3.81 -1.37
CA LEU A 35 -0.08 5.01 -1.75
C LEU A 35 0.39 4.83 -3.20
N THR A 36 -0.02 5.71 -4.11
CA THR A 36 0.41 5.69 -5.53
C THR A 36 0.95 7.05 -5.96
N ASP A 37 1.75 7.10 -7.02
CA ASP A 37 2.22 8.35 -7.62
C ASP A 37 1.41 8.79 -8.86
N THR A 38 0.43 7.97 -9.27
CA THR A 38 -0.31 8.18 -10.51
C THR A 38 -1.78 7.88 -10.31
N GLN A 39 -2.65 8.82 -10.72
CA GLN A 39 -4.09 8.64 -10.73
C GLN A 39 -4.55 8.04 -12.07
N GLY A 40 -5.47 7.06 -12.03
CA GLY A 40 -6.18 6.58 -13.22
C GLY A 40 -5.38 5.72 -14.20
N GLN A 41 -4.07 5.52 -14.01
CA GLN A 41 -3.22 4.68 -14.88
C GLN A 41 -2.62 3.50 -14.11
N ARG A 42 -3.46 2.54 -13.69
CA ARG A 42 -3.03 1.41 -12.83
C ARG A 42 -1.94 0.53 -13.46
N ARG A 43 -1.92 0.40 -14.80
CA ARG A 43 -0.87 -0.33 -15.53
C ARG A 43 0.53 0.24 -15.34
N GLU A 44 0.63 1.54 -15.12
CA GLU A 44 1.92 2.24 -14.99
C GLU A 44 2.18 2.70 -13.54
N ALA A 45 1.16 2.61 -12.69
CA ALA A 45 1.23 2.99 -11.30
C ALA A 45 2.14 2.04 -10.50
N ARG A 46 2.88 2.64 -9.57
CA ARG A 46 3.57 1.94 -8.48
C ARG A 46 2.85 2.22 -7.19
N TYR A 47 2.85 1.21 -6.33
CA TYR A 47 2.18 1.25 -5.06
C TYR A 47 3.14 0.91 -3.92
N SER A 48 2.97 1.65 -2.83
CA SER A 48 3.37 1.28 -1.47
C SER A 48 2.11 1.07 -0.64
N LEU A 49 2.18 0.18 0.36
CA LEU A 49 1.05 -0.13 1.22
C LEU A 49 1.34 0.36 2.64
N LEU A 50 0.38 1.07 3.21
CA LEU A 50 0.36 1.38 4.64
C LEU A 50 -0.80 0.63 5.30
N LEU A 51 -0.46 -0.25 6.23
CA LEU A 51 -1.43 -0.84 7.15
C LEU A 51 -1.46 0.01 8.43
N HIS A 52 -2.52 0.80 8.57
CA HIS A 52 -2.77 1.63 9.75
C HIS A 52 -3.55 0.83 10.80
N ARG A 53 -3.03 0.75 12.03
CA ARG A 53 -3.71 0.14 13.19
C ARG A 53 -3.64 1.10 14.38
N PRO A 54 -4.53 0.95 15.39
CA PRO A 54 -4.54 1.85 16.55
C PRO A 54 -3.21 1.93 17.31
N ASP A 55 -2.45 0.83 17.32
CA ASP A 55 -1.21 0.64 18.07
C ASP A 55 0.05 0.75 17.19
N HIS A 56 -0.06 0.57 15.87
CA HIS A 56 1.09 0.40 15.01
C HIS A 56 0.79 0.70 13.54
N ASP A 57 1.73 1.35 12.86
CA ASP A 57 1.67 1.61 11.43
C ASP A 57 2.79 0.85 10.72
N LEU A 58 2.42 0.04 9.72
CA LEU A 58 3.36 -0.72 8.91
C LEU A 58 3.34 -0.21 7.47
N LEU A 59 4.45 0.37 7.02
CA LEU A 59 4.63 0.93 5.69
C LEU A 59 5.57 0.03 4.86
N THR A 60 5.22 -0.27 3.62
CA THR A 60 6.11 -0.97 2.69
C THR A 60 6.90 0.00 1.83
N ARG A 61 8.04 -0.44 1.30
CA ARG A 61 8.68 0.18 0.15
C ARG A 61 7.79 0.09 -1.10
N GLU A 62 8.15 0.86 -2.11
CA GLU A 62 7.50 0.86 -3.42
C GLU A 62 7.87 -0.39 -4.22
N ALA A 63 6.97 -1.38 -4.22
CA ALA A 63 7.24 -2.67 -4.83
C ALA A 63 6.01 -3.29 -5.51
N PHE A 64 4.85 -2.65 -5.46
CA PHE A 64 3.61 -3.20 -5.96
C PHE A 64 3.08 -2.43 -7.16
N GLY A 65 2.20 -3.05 -7.96
CA GLY A 65 1.54 -2.39 -9.09
C GLY A 65 2.10 -2.73 -10.47
N GLY A 66 1.40 -2.23 -11.49
CA GLY A 66 1.68 -2.51 -12.90
C GLY A 66 3.05 -2.05 -13.36
N ARG A 67 3.62 -1.03 -12.71
CA ARG A 67 5.01 -0.58 -12.98
C ARG A 67 6.04 -1.71 -12.86
N PHE A 68 5.78 -2.72 -12.03
CA PHE A 68 6.66 -3.87 -11.81
C PHE A 68 6.17 -5.13 -12.54
N GLY A 69 5.35 -4.96 -13.58
CA GLY A 69 4.81 -6.04 -14.41
C GLY A 69 3.85 -6.95 -13.66
N GLU A 70 3.64 -8.16 -14.20
CA GLU A 70 2.72 -9.15 -13.63
C GLU A 70 3.07 -9.51 -12.18
N ALA A 71 4.36 -9.54 -11.83
CA ALA A 71 4.80 -9.80 -10.46
C ALA A 71 4.31 -8.71 -9.48
N GLY A 72 4.39 -7.44 -9.87
CA GLY A 72 3.88 -6.31 -9.07
C GLY A 72 2.36 -6.32 -8.92
N ILE A 73 1.65 -6.65 -10.00
CA ILE A 73 0.19 -6.80 -10.02
C ILE A 73 -0.25 -7.93 -9.10
N HIS A 74 0.34 -9.11 -9.26
CA HIS A 74 0.01 -10.29 -8.47
C HIS A 74 0.33 -10.08 -6.99
N ALA A 75 1.47 -9.45 -6.68
CA ALA A 75 1.84 -9.14 -5.32
C ALA A 75 0.87 -8.14 -4.66
N LEU A 76 0.42 -7.11 -5.39
CA LEU A 76 -0.60 -6.19 -4.90
C LEU A 76 -1.92 -6.91 -4.62
N ALA A 77 -2.40 -7.69 -5.60
CA ALA A 77 -3.63 -8.46 -5.47
C ALA A 77 -3.57 -9.42 -4.27
N THR A 78 -2.43 -10.08 -4.08
CA THR A 78 -2.20 -10.99 -2.95
C THR A 78 -2.24 -10.25 -1.61
N ALA A 79 -1.59 -9.09 -1.51
CA ALA A 79 -1.61 -8.27 -0.29
C ALA A 79 -3.02 -7.77 0.06
N VAL A 80 -3.78 -7.32 -0.95
CA VAL A 80 -5.17 -6.86 -0.77
C VAL A 80 -6.08 -8.03 -0.38
N ASN A 81 -5.94 -9.19 -1.02
CA ASN A 81 -6.69 -10.39 -0.65
C ASN A 81 -6.37 -10.85 0.78
N ALA A 82 -5.10 -10.86 1.19
CA ALA A 82 -4.71 -11.20 2.55
C ALA A 82 -5.32 -10.22 3.59
N ALA A 83 -5.41 -8.94 3.25
CA ALA A 83 -6.08 -7.95 4.10
C ALA A 83 -7.60 -8.21 4.20
N LEU A 84 -8.26 -8.53 3.09
CA LEU A 84 -9.68 -8.90 3.05
C LEU A 84 -9.95 -10.15 3.88
N GLU A 85 -9.16 -11.21 3.68
CA GLU A 85 -9.25 -12.48 4.42
C GLU A 85 -8.98 -12.27 5.93
N GLY A 86 -8.07 -11.35 6.26
CA GLY A 86 -7.81 -10.91 7.63
C GLY A 86 -8.90 -10.01 8.23
N GLY A 87 -9.97 -9.70 7.50
CA GLY A 87 -11.13 -8.95 8.00
C GLY A 87 -11.00 -7.43 7.91
N VAL A 88 -10.03 -6.90 7.17
CA VAL A 88 -9.93 -5.46 6.90
C VAL A 88 -11.13 -5.03 6.05
N THR A 89 -11.84 -3.99 6.48
CA THR A 89 -13.02 -3.44 5.76
C THR A 89 -12.81 -2.03 5.23
N ARG A 90 -11.74 -1.35 5.68
CA ARG A 90 -11.44 0.04 5.32
C ARG A 90 -10.25 0.10 4.38
N PHE A 91 -10.53 0.41 3.12
CA PHE A 91 -9.53 0.56 2.06
C PHE A 91 -9.56 1.98 1.53
N PHE A 92 -8.38 2.57 1.37
CA PHE A 92 -8.22 3.90 0.83
C PHE A 92 -7.12 3.93 -0.23
N GLU A 93 -7.26 4.79 -1.23
CA GLU A 93 -6.19 5.14 -2.16
C GLU A 93 -5.86 6.62 -2.00
N THR A 94 -4.57 6.94 -2.03
CA THR A 94 -4.10 8.33 -2.05
C THR A 94 -2.99 8.48 -3.08
N VAL A 95 -3.04 9.61 -3.77
CA VAL A 95 -2.09 9.95 -4.84
C VAL A 95 -1.11 10.97 -4.27
N ILE A 96 0.17 10.61 -4.27
CA ILE A 96 1.27 11.45 -3.84
C ILE A 96 1.92 12.03 -5.10
N ASP A 97 2.42 13.26 -5.03
CA ASP A 97 3.22 13.80 -6.12
C ASP A 97 4.45 12.89 -6.39
N ARG A 98 4.76 12.66 -7.67
CA ARG A 98 5.84 11.78 -8.08
C ARG A 98 7.21 12.22 -7.54
N SER A 99 7.44 13.52 -7.34
CA SER A 99 8.69 14.01 -6.74
C SER A 99 8.82 13.67 -5.26
N ASP A 100 7.70 13.54 -4.55
CA ASP A 100 7.67 13.27 -3.11
C ASP A 100 7.54 11.79 -2.78
N PHE A 101 6.95 11.00 -3.67
CA PHE A 101 6.63 9.60 -3.43
C PHE A 101 7.80 8.79 -2.87
N ASN A 102 8.97 8.84 -3.52
CA ASN A 102 10.15 8.07 -3.08
C ASN A 102 10.63 8.47 -1.68
N ARG A 103 10.65 9.78 -1.39
CA ARG A 103 11.04 10.29 -0.07
C ARG A 103 10.06 9.81 0.99
N MET A 104 8.76 9.96 0.74
CA MET A 104 7.72 9.61 1.70
C MET A 104 7.69 8.12 2.04
N VAL A 105 7.89 7.23 1.06
CA VAL A 105 7.89 5.77 1.30
C VAL A 105 9.23 5.25 1.83
N ALA A 106 10.28 6.08 1.80
CA ALA A 106 11.60 5.74 2.31
C ALA A 106 11.86 6.25 3.72
N GLU A 107 11.49 7.50 3.97
CA GLU A 107 11.72 8.25 5.19
C GLU A 107 10.43 9.00 5.52
N PRO A 108 9.39 8.29 6.00
CA PRO A 108 8.07 8.88 6.21
C PRO A 108 8.09 9.88 7.36
N ASP A 109 7.62 11.10 7.11
CA ASP A 109 7.35 12.06 8.17
C ASP A 109 5.96 11.80 8.81
N PRO A 110 5.88 11.60 10.14
CA PRO A 110 4.60 11.30 10.81
C PRO A 110 3.59 12.45 10.86
N HIS A 111 3.95 13.68 10.50
CA HIS A 111 2.96 14.75 10.34
C HIS A 111 2.40 14.73 8.91
N GLU A 112 3.29 14.69 7.92
CA GLU A 112 2.95 14.63 6.50
C GLU A 112 2.06 13.43 6.17
N LEU A 113 2.45 12.22 6.61
CA LEU A 113 1.66 11.03 6.35
C LEU A 113 0.27 11.15 6.99
N ARG A 114 0.14 11.74 8.17
CA ARG A 114 -1.15 11.92 8.86
C ARG A 114 -2.10 12.81 8.05
N VAL A 115 -1.57 13.89 7.49
CA VAL A 115 -2.33 14.79 6.62
C VAL A 115 -2.76 14.05 5.36
N LEU A 116 -1.86 13.28 4.75
CA LEU A 116 -2.14 12.48 3.56
C LEU A 116 -3.26 11.45 3.80
N LEU A 117 -3.22 10.74 4.92
CA LEU A 117 -4.24 9.73 5.27
C LEU A 117 -5.60 10.35 5.56
N ALA A 118 -5.62 11.57 6.13
CA ALA A 118 -6.86 12.30 6.38
C ALA A 118 -7.56 12.73 5.07
N SER A 119 -6.81 12.91 3.98
CA SER A 119 -7.34 13.24 2.65
C SER A 119 -7.50 12.04 1.71
N ALA A 120 -7.22 10.82 2.18
CA ALA A 120 -7.26 9.63 1.33
C ALA A 120 -8.69 9.30 0.89
N ASN A 121 -8.85 8.87 -0.37
CA ASN A 121 -10.14 8.53 -0.92
C ASN A 121 -10.50 7.08 -0.60
N PRO A 122 -11.72 6.78 -0.13
CA PRO A 122 -12.20 5.40 -0.06
C PRO A 122 -12.06 4.74 -1.44
N THR A 123 -11.57 3.51 -1.47
CA THR A 123 -11.37 2.75 -2.71
C THR A 123 -12.01 1.38 -2.60
N ASP A 124 -12.51 0.86 -3.73
CA ASP A 124 -13.01 -0.51 -3.81
C ASP A 124 -11.82 -1.48 -3.96
N PRO A 125 -11.56 -2.37 -2.99
CA PRO A 125 -10.43 -3.29 -3.07
C PRO A 125 -10.48 -4.24 -4.28
N MET A 126 -11.67 -4.49 -4.84
CA MET A 126 -11.84 -5.41 -5.97
C MET A 126 -11.17 -4.92 -7.26
N ILE A 127 -10.89 -3.61 -7.37
CA ILE A 127 -10.20 -3.04 -8.53
C ILE A 127 -8.71 -3.43 -8.58
N TYR A 128 -8.14 -3.94 -7.47
CA TYR A 128 -6.75 -4.39 -7.42
C TYR A 128 -6.62 -5.93 -7.51
N THR A 129 -7.71 -6.66 -7.26
CA THR A 129 -7.70 -8.13 -7.17
C THR A 129 -8.28 -8.81 -8.41
N HIS A 130 -9.09 -8.10 -9.21
CA HIS A 130 -9.65 -8.64 -10.44
C HIS A 130 -8.78 -8.37 -11.69
N PRO A 131 -8.72 -9.32 -12.64
CA PRO A 131 -7.98 -9.16 -13.90
C PRO A 131 -8.42 -7.93 -14.72
N GLY A 132 -9.70 -7.54 -14.64
CA GLY A 132 -10.23 -6.37 -15.35
C GLY A 132 -9.91 -5.01 -14.70
N GLY A 133 -9.25 -5.01 -13.54
CA GLY A 133 -8.86 -3.80 -12.81
C GLY A 133 -7.57 -3.14 -13.33
N TRP A 134 -6.82 -3.84 -14.19
CA TRP A 134 -5.49 -3.48 -14.67
C TRP A 134 -5.47 -3.06 -16.14
#